data_AF-A0A355SEN5-F1
#
_entry.id   AF-A0A355SEN5-F1
#
_cell.length_a   1.000
_cell.length_b   1.000
_cell.length_c   1.000
_cell.angle_alpha   90.00
_cell.angle_beta   90.00
_cell.angle_gamma   90.00
#
_symmetry.space_group_name_H-M   'P 1'
#
loop_
_entity.id
_entity.type
_entity.pdbx_description
1 polymer ?
#
loop_
_entity_poly.entity_id
_entity_poly.type
_entity_poly.pdbx_seq_one_letter_code
_entity_poly.pdbx_strand_id
1 'polypeptide(L)' 'MSMYKIGAVGERDALMAFLAIGISIKAVENAEDAKNAVNKMADDGYGLIFITENTAKDIK' A
#
# COMPACT_ATOMS: atom_id res chain seq x y z
N MET A 1 1.81 -12.24 -20.75
CA MET A 1 2.30 -11.26 -19.77
C MET A 1 1.26 -11.14 -18.68
N SER A 2 1.58 -11.44 -17.43
CA SER A 2 0.67 -11.19 -16.32
C SER A 2 0.78 -9.71 -15.93
N MET A 3 -0.30 -8.96 -16.13
CA MET A 3 -0.40 -7.55 -15.72
C MET A 3 -0.75 -7.52 -14.24
N TYR A 4 0.24 -7.25 -13.39
CA TYR A 4 0.01 -7.07 -11.96
C TYR A 4 -0.17 -5.60 -11.64
N LYS A 5 -1.05 -5.30 -10.68
CA LYS A 5 -1.23 -3.92 -10.17
C LYS A 5 -0.07 -3.56 -9.23
N ILE A 6 0.22 -2.26 -9.14
CA ILE A 6 1.17 -1.70 -8.18
C ILE A 6 0.38 -0.87 -7.17
N GLY A 7 0.69 -1.10 -5.89
CA GLY A 7 -0.01 -0.49 -4.76
C GLY A 7 0.96 0.21 -3.81
N ALA A 8 0.45 1.12 -3.00
CA ALA A 8 1.20 1.75 -1.92
C ALA A 8 0.33 1.92 -0.66
N VAL A 9 0.89 1.65 0.52
CA VAL A 9 0.23 1.74 1.84
C VAL A 9 1.08 2.58 2.79
N GLY A 10 0.45 3.44 3.60
CA GLY A 10 1.16 4.39 4.46
C GLY A 10 0.39 5.67 4.73
N GLU A 11 1.09 6.70 5.20
CA GLU A 11 0.52 7.99 5.56
C GLU A 11 0.03 8.76 4.34
N ARG A 12 -1.10 9.47 4.48
CA ARG A 12 -1.80 10.12 3.36
C ARG A 12 -0.93 11.10 2.59
N ASP A 13 -0.14 11.91 3.29
CA ASP A 13 0.73 12.92 2.71
C ASP A 13 1.91 12.31 1.93
N ALA A 14 2.52 11.25 2.48
CA ALA A 14 3.59 10.50 1.82
C ALA A 14 3.12 9.79 0.53
N LEU A 15 1.84 9.38 0.48
CA LEU A 15 1.31 8.60 -0.63
C LEU A 15 0.75 9.43 -1.80
N MET A 16 0.48 10.73 -1.62
CA MET A 16 -0.19 11.54 -2.65
C MET A 16 0.57 11.58 -3.98
N ALA A 17 1.91 11.52 -3.96
CA ALA A 17 2.73 11.50 -5.17
C ALA A 17 2.52 10.25 -6.04
N PHE A 18 2.16 9.12 -5.43
CA PHE A 18 1.94 7.85 -6.13
C PHE A 18 0.64 7.85 -6.94
N LEU A 19 -0.38 8.58 -6.48
CA LEU A 19 -1.63 8.77 -7.24
C LEU A 19 -1.38 9.49 -8.56
N ALA A 20 -0.48 10.47 -8.58
CA ALA A 20 -0.19 11.26 -9.78
C ALA A 20 0.42 10.41 -10.92
N ILE A 21 1.05 9.28 -10.58
CA ILE A 21 1.67 8.36 -11.54
C ILE A 21 0.87 7.07 -11.75
N GLY A 22 -0.38 7.02 -11.29
CA GLY A 22 -1.30 5.90 -11.55
C GLY A 22 -1.09 4.68 -10.65
N ILE A 23 -0.41 4.82 -9.51
CA ILE A 23 -0.30 3.77 -8.50
C ILE A 23 -1.49 3.88 -7.54
N SER A 24 -2.14 2.75 -7.25
CA SER A 24 -3.24 2.71 -6.29
C SER A 24 -2.70 2.91 -4.88
N ILE A 25 -3.30 3.82 -4.12
CA ILE A 25 -2.86 4.08 -2.74
C ILE A 25 -3.91 3.65 -1.72
N LYS A 26 -3.46 3.29 -0.53
CA LYS A 26 -4.30 3.09 0.64
C LYS A 26 -3.67 3.79 1.85
N ALA A 27 -4.27 4.93 2.21
CA ALA A 27 -3.91 5.62 3.44
C ALA A 27 -4.37 4.81 4.66
N VAL A 28 -3.52 4.71 5.68
CA VAL A 28 -3.77 3.98 6.93
C VAL A 28 -3.25 4.78 8.11
N GLU A 29 -3.88 4.61 9.27
CA GLU A 29 -3.55 5.37 10.50
C GLU A 29 -2.93 4.51 11.60
N ASN A 30 -3.08 3.18 11.51
CA ASN A 30 -2.55 2.23 12.49
C ASN A 30 -2.07 0.94 11.80
N ALA A 31 -1.34 0.13 12.57
CA ALA A 31 -0.73 -1.12 12.10
C ALA A 31 -1.74 -2.18 11.64
N GLU A 32 -2.90 -2.24 12.29
CA GLU A 32 -3.93 -3.23 11.97
C GLU A 32 -4.58 -2.92 10.61
N ASP A 33 -4.90 -1.66 10.37
CA ASP A 33 -5.38 -1.17 9.08
C ASP A 33 -4.36 -1.39 7.98
N ALA A 34 -3.08 -1.17 8.28
CA ALA A 34 -2.00 -1.38 7.33
C ALA A 34 -1.85 -2.87 6.95
N LYS A 35 -1.90 -3.78 7.94
CA LYS A 35 -1.89 -5.23 7.70
C LYS A 35 -3.09 -5.67 6.84
N ASN A 36 -4.28 -5.19 7.18
CA ASN A 36 -5.50 -5.49 6.44
C ASN A 36 -5.45 -4.95 5.00
N ALA A 37 -4.89 -3.74 4.81
CA ALA A 37 -4.70 -3.14 3.49
C ALA A 37 -3.77 -3.97 2.60
N VAL A 38 -2.63 -4.42 3.15
CA VAL A 38 -1.65 -5.23 2.41
C VAL A 38 -2.24 -6.57 2.02
N ASN A 39 -2.90 -7.27 2.95
CA ASN A 39 -3.54 -8.55 2.67
C ASN A 39 -4.60 -8.41 1.57
N LYS A 40 -5.44 -7.38 1.66
CA LYS A 40 -6.45 -7.10 0.64
C LYS A 40 -5.83 -6.80 -0.73
N MET A 41 -4.76 -6.02 -0.79
CA MET A 41 -4.04 -5.77 -2.05
C MET A 41 -3.42 -7.04 -2.61
N ALA A 42 -2.87 -7.92 -1.78
CA ALA A 42 -2.37 -9.22 -2.23
C ALA A 42 -3.51 -10.06 -2.85
N ASP A 43 -4.66 -10.14 -2.18
CA ASP A 43 -5.86 -10.83 -2.68
C ASP A 43 -6.39 -10.23 -3.99
N ASP A 44 -6.28 -8.90 -4.15
CA ASP A 44 -6.70 -8.15 -5.36
C ASP A 44 -5.71 -8.28 -6.55
N GLY A 45 -4.65 -9.09 -6.41
CA GLY A 45 -3.69 -9.38 -7.47
C GLY A 45 -2.62 -8.30 -7.68
N TYR A 46 -2.27 -7.56 -6.63
CA TYR A 46 -1.14 -6.64 -6.67
C TYR A 46 0.18 -7.42 -6.63
N GLY A 47 1.06 -7.16 -7.59
CA GLY A 47 2.36 -7.84 -7.68
C GLY A 47 3.47 -7.11 -6.93
N LEU A 48 3.28 -5.83 -6.63
CA LEU A 48 4.18 -5.02 -5.84
C LEU A 48 3.37 -4.04 -4.98
N ILE A 49 3.67 -4.02 -3.68
CA ILE A 49 3.05 -3.13 -2.70
C ILE A 49 4.18 -2.38 -1.97
N PHE A 50 4.25 -1.06 -2.15
CA PHE A 50 5.13 -0.21 -1.36
C PHE A 50 4.51 0.07 0.00
N ILE A 51 5.33 0.11 1.05
CA ILE A 51 4.90 0.49 2.39
C ILE A 51 5.88 1.55 2.91
N THR A 52 5.37 2.61 3.52
CA THR A 52 6.25 3.59 4.19
C THR A 52 6.92 2.95 5.40
N GLU A 53 8.19 3.26 5.66
CA GLU A 53 8.95 2.65 6.76
C GLU A 53 8.26 2.84 8.12
N ASN A 54 7.68 4.02 8.34
CA ASN A 54 6.89 4.34 9.52
C ASN A 54 5.70 3.40 9.73
N THR A 55 5.03 3.02 8.65
CA THR A 55 3.89 2.09 8.71
C THR A 55 4.37 0.65 8.82
N ALA A 56 5.45 0.30 8.13
CA ALA A 56 6.03 -1.03 8.11
C ALA A 56 6.54 -1.48 9.49
N LYS A 57 7.11 -0.56 10.28
CA LYS A 57 7.71 -0.89 11.59
C LYS A 57 6.72 -1.52 12.58
N ASP A 58 5.44 -1.21 12.43
CA ASP A 58 4.38 -1.64 13.33
C ASP A 58 3.61 -2.87 12.82
N ILE A 59 3.88 -3.33 11.58
CA ILE A 59 3.29 -4.54 10.99
C ILE A 59 4.27 -5.70 11.15
N LYS A 60 3.80 -6.80 11.76
CA LYS A 60 4.52 -8.08 11.86
C LYS A 60 3.79 -9.20 11.12
#